data_AF-A0A194XAF8-F1
#
_entry.id   AF-A0A194XAF8-F1
#
_cell.length_a   1.000
_cell.length_b   1.000
_cell.length_c   1.000
_cell.angle_alpha   90.00
_cell.angle_beta   90.00
_cell.angle_gamma   90.00
#
_symmetry.space_group_name_H-M   'P 1'
#
loop_
_entity.id
_entity.type
_entity.pdbx_description
1 polymer ?
#
loop_
_entity_poly.entity_id
_entity_poly.type
_entity_poly.pdbx_seq_one_letter_code
_entity_poly.pdbx_strand_id
1 'polypeptide(L)'
;MGAIEPLSNLKWETEEPRKIYKFSPKYFLTMGLTNTNINFITQMDKQYPSRLIERQKIHDTHPNSLKCLPTAVPMVNEIYTFLVTTYLPQRYPTMFTLQSPSHLLNIATNKLLPTSPPQDPIEALHLLSVNIDEDFLMLLPAPDGDGYSLQSFIWCYPVGFDAGSKLGLKLREAHKPVPEYKEKLQGSMDRYFGKLEVGRVVYRVNWAIATNDSLCEDGEYHLYEGQEVSTETDIDISNCWVRCELQTLFALPKSGGRILSVHLYLYPLQQIKDEGLGEELCEAIDGLKLGNAPSFWRYKRAPVWQEKVKEFLRG
;
A
#
# COMPACT_ATOMS: atom_id res chain seq x y z
N MET A 1 18.00 -7.82 7.77
CA MET A 1 16.69 -7.85 7.09
C MET A 1 16.15 -9.27 6.93
N GLY A 2 16.98 -10.25 6.57
CA GLY A 2 16.57 -11.66 6.40
C GLY A 2 17.33 -12.26 5.22
N ALA A 3 17.17 -13.57 4.99
CA ALA A 3 17.70 -14.21 3.79
C ALA A 3 16.85 -13.83 2.57
N ILE A 4 17.51 -13.40 1.48
CA ILE A 4 16.84 -13.06 0.22
C ILE A 4 16.94 -14.26 -0.71
N GLU A 5 15.81 -14.73 -1.21
CA GLU A 5 15.71 -15.84 -2.14
C GLU A 5 15.59 -15.28 -3.57
N PRO A 6 16.51 -15.61 -4.48
CA PRO A 6 16.48 -15.09 -5.84
C PRO A 6 15.33 -15.69 -6.67
N LEU A 7 14.67 -14.88 -7.49
CA LEU A 7 13.79 -15.33 -8.56
C LEU A 7 14.55 -15.40 -9.89
N SER A 8 15.49 -16.33 -10.01
CA SER A 8 16.38 -16.46 -11.18
C SER A 8 15.66 -16.73 -12.50
N ASN A 9 14.40 -17.18 -12.46
CA ASN A 9 13.61 -17.54 -13.63
C ASN A 9 12.33 -16.70 -13.78
N LEU A 10 12.19 -15.59 -13.05
CA LEU A 10 11.01 -14.73 -13.16
C LEU A 10 10.91 -14.14 -14.56
N LYS A 11 9.77 -14.39 -15.20
CA LYS A 11 9.33 -13.76 -16.46
C LYS A 11 8.19 -12.80 -16.13
N TRP A 12 8.55 -11.61 -15.67
CA TRP A 12 7.58 -10.63 -15.16
C TRP A 12 6.57 -10.23 -16.24
N GLU A 13 6.95 -10.27 -17.52
CA GLU A 13 6.09 -9.92 -18.67
C GLU A 13 4.85 -10.81 -18.79
N THR A 14 4.93 -12.03 -18.24
CA THR A 14 3.85 -13.03 -18.28
C THR A 14 3.32 -13.38 -16.90
N GLU A 15 3.88 -12.78 -15.85
CA GLU A 15 3.44 -13.00 -14.48
C GLU A 15 2.12 -12.27 -14.26
N GLU A 16 1.07 -13.03 -13.93
CA GLU A 16 -0.24 -12.46 -13.65
C GLU A 16 -0.26 -11.78 -12.28
N PRO A 17 -0.97 -10.64 -12.12
CA PRO A 17 -1.16 -10.02 -10.82
C PRO A 17 -1.71 -11.04 -9.82
N ARG A 18 -1.04 -11.16 -8.67
CA ARG A 18 -1.44 -12.11 -7.63
C ARG A 18 -2.87 -11.83 -7.21
N LYS A 19 -3.68 -12.87 -7.00
CA LYS A 19 -5.02 -12.74 -6.40
C LYS A 19 -4.92 -12.80 -4.88
N ILE A 20 -5.31 -11.71 -4.20
CA ILE A 20 -5.14 -11.58 -2.73
C ILE A 20 -6.46 -11.36 -1.99
N TYR A 21 -7.59 -11.71 -2.59
CA TYR A 21 -8.93 -11.53 -2.02
C TYR A 21 -9.01 -12.06 -0.58
N LYS A 22 -9.57 -11.25 0.31
CA LYS A 22 -9.86 -11.63 1.69
C LYS A 22 -11.28 -11.19 2.04
N PHE A 23 -12.24 -11.91 1.50
CA PHE A 23 -13.65 -11.72 1.79
C PHE A 23 -14.02 -12.48 3.07
N SER A 24 -14.87 -11.87 3.89
CA SER A 24 -15.28 -12.44 5.18
C SER A 24 -16.72 -12.03 5.47
N PRO A 25 -17.62 -12.96 5.83
CA PRO A 25 -19.03 -12.67 6.07
C PRO A 25 -19.27 -11.82 7.32
N LYS A 26 -18.24 -11.59 8.14
CA LYS A 26 -18.26 -10.64 9.27
C LYS A 26 -16.99 -9.81 9.25
N TYR A 27 -17.14 -8.50 9.39
CA TYR A 27 -16.01 -7.58 9.45
C TYR A 27 -15.51 -7.41 10.89
N PHE A 28 -14.26 -7.82 11.11
CA PHE A 28 -13.55 -7.57 12.37
C PHE A 28 -12.39 -6.62 12.15
N LEU A 29 -12.53 -5.42 12.71
CA LEU A 29 -11.44 -4.46 12.79
C LEU A 29 -10.38 -4.98 13.78
N THR A 30 -9.33 -5.57 13.22
CA THR A 30 -8.17 -6.10 13.94
C THR A 30 -6.89 -5.79 13.16
N MET A 31 -5.72 -6.03 13.77
CA MET A 31 -4.45 -5.86 13.08
C MET A 31 -4.28 -6.81 11.88
N GLY A 32 -4.95 -7.98 11.88
CA GLY A 32 -5.02 -8.90 10.73
C GLY A 32 -3.66 -9.41 10.22
N LEU A 33 -2.64 -9.42 11.07
CA LEU A 33 -1.25 -9.68 10.67
C LEU A 33 -0.97 -11.16 10.47
N THR A 34 -0.27 -11.48 9.38
CA THR A 34 0.27 -12.81 9.08
C THR A 34 1.79 -12.70 8.98
N ASN A 35 2.53 -13.62 9.58
CA ASN A 35 4.00 -13.65 9.46
C ASN A 35 4.42 -13.98 8.01
N THR A 36 5.45 -13.32 7.53
CA THR A 36 6.12 -13.59 6.24
C THR A 36 7.61 -13.29 6.40
N ASN A 37 8.32 -13.10 5.29
CA ASN A 37 9.73 -12.79 5.27
C ASN A 37 10.04 -11.63 4.30
N ILE A 38 11.32 -11.28 4.20
CA ILE A 38 11.81 -10.17 3.38
C ILE A 38 11.50 -10.34 1.88
N ASN A 39 11.28 -11.56 1.39
CA ASN A 39 11.01 -11.81 -0.04
C ASN A 39 9.62 -11.33 -0.49
N PHE A 40 8.83 -10.79 0.43
CA PHE A 40 7.45 -10.34 0.21
C PHE A 40 7.26 -8.82 0.19
N ILE A 41 8.32 -8.03 0.45
CA ILE A 41 8.20 -6.58 0.63
C ILE A 41 8.00 -5.80 -0.67
N THR A 42 8.23 -6.43 -1.82
CA THR A 42 7.85 -5.90 -3.14
C THR A 42 7.22 -6.99 -4.00
N GLN A 43 6.45 -6.59 -5.01
CA GLN A 43 5.78 -7.47 -5.96
C GLN A 43 6.13 -7.03 -7.40
N MET A 44 6.20 -8.00 -8.31
CA MET A 44 6.48 -7.76 -9.73
C MET A 44 5.50 -8.61 -10.54
N ASP A 45 4.85 -8.00 -11.51
CA ASP A 45 3.95 -8.67 -12.46
C ASP A 45 3.97 -7.93 -13.81
N LYS A 46 3.19 -8.41 -14.77
CA LYS A 46 3.13 -7.87 -16.13
C LYS A 46 2.75 -6.39 -16.23
N GLN A 47 2.10 -5.83 -15.21
CA GLN A 47 1.67 -4.43 -15.18
C GLN A 47 2.75 -3.49 -14.63
N TYR A 48 3.89 -4.02 -14.16
CA TYR A 48 4.97 -3.24 -13.55
C TYR A 48 5.38 -1.99 -14.38
N PRO A 49 5.70 -2.08 -15.69
CA PRO A 49 6.09 -0.89 -16.46
C PRO A 49 4.99 0.16 -16.56
N SER A 50 3.73 -0.25 -16.76
CA SER A 50 2.60 0.68 -16.83
C SER A 50 2.38 1.40 -15.50
N ARG A 51 2.56 0.71 -14.37
CA ARG A 51 2.41 1.30 -13.04
C ARG A 51 3.55 2.28 -12.73
N LEU A 52 4.78 2.01 -13.18
CA LEU A 52 5.88 2.99 -13.07
C LEU A 52 5.63 4.27 -13.88
N ILE A 53 5.05 4.15 -15.08
CA ILE A 53 4.63 5.31 -15.89
C ILE A 53 3.56 6.11 -15.13
N GLU A 54 2.59 5.43 -14.54
CA GLU A 54 1.54 6.09 -13.77
C GLU A 54 2.09 6.80 -12.52
N ARG A 55 3.02 6.17 -11.81
CA ARG A 55 3.71 6.80 -10.66
C ARG A 55 4.44 8.08 -11.04
N GLN A 56 5.08 8.12 -12.22
CA GLN A 56 5.67 9.36 -12.73
C GLN A 56 4.61 10.45 -12.93
N LYS A 57 3.47 10.13 -13.58
CA LYS A 57 2.38 11.10 -13.76
C LYS A 57 1.83 11.60 -12.43
N ILE A 58 1.73 10.73 -11.42
CA ILE A 58 1.29 11.09 -10.08
C ILE A 58 2.27 12.09 -9.45
N HIS A 59 3.58 11.92 -9.61
CA HIS A 59 4.54 12.92 -9.13
C HIS A 59 4.38 14.28 -9.82
N ASP A 60 4.03 14.28 -11.11
CA ASP A 60 3.82 15.51 -11.87
C ASP A 60 2.53 16.24 -11.47
N THR A 61 1.49 15.49 -11.07
CA THR A 61 0.15 16.02 -10.76
C THR A 61 -0.13 16.21 -9.27
N HIS A 62 0.53 15.42 -8.41
CA HIS A 62 0.37 15.40 -6.96
C HIS A 62 1.74 15.59 -6.29
N PRO A 63 2.26 16.84 -6.21
CA PRO A 63 3.61 17.13 -5.74
C PRO A 63 3.84 16.78 -4.25
N ASN A 64 2.79 16.43 -3.52
CA ASN A 64 2.86 15.98 -2.14
C ASN A 64 2.98 14.47 -1.98
N SER A 65 3.04 13.70 -3.08
CA SER A 65 3.20 12.22 -3.07
C SER A 65 4.54 11.75 -2.49
N LEU A 66 5.55 12.64 -2.43
CA LEU A 66 6.84 12.40 -1.80
C LEU A 66 7.10 13.43 -0.71
N LYS A 67 7.43 12.98 0.49
CA LYS A 67 7.88 13.88 1.58
C LYS A 67 8.97 13.21 2.42
N CYS A 68 9.85 14.04 2.96
CA CYS A 68 10.87 13.63 3.93
C CYS A 68 11.12 14.76 4.93
N LEU A 69 10.98 14.47 6.23
CA LEU A 69 11.50 15.34 7.28
C LEU A 69 13.01 15.13 7.45
N PRO A 70 13.77 16.14 7.94
CA PRO A 70 15.22 16.00 8.12
C PRO A 70 15.64 14.81 9.00
N THR A 71 14.83 14.52 10.02
CA THR A 71 14.97 13.37 10.93
C THR A 71 14.88 12.01 10.23
N ALA A 72 14.20 11.92 9.08
CA ALA A 72 14.05 10.68 8.32
C ALA A 72 15.15 10.43 7.28
N VAL A 73 16.03 11.41 6.99
CA VAL A 73 17.06 11.25 5.96
C VAL A 73 17.93 9.99 6.16
N PRO A 74 18.40 9.65 7.38
CA PRO A 74 19.15 8.42 7.59
C PRO A 74 18.34 7.15 7.27
N MET A 75 17.03 7.14 7.56
CA MET A 75 16.11 6.04 7.28
C MET A 75 15.86 5.89 5.77
N VAL A 76 15.66 7.00 5.05
CA VAL A 76 15.53 7.03 3.59
C VAL A 76 16.80 6.50 2.92
N ASN A 77 17.97 6.96 3.35
CA ASN A 77 19.25 6.51 2.81
C ASN A 77 19.49 5.02 3.09
N GLU A 78 19.09 4.54 4.28
CA GLU A 78 19.22 3.13 4.62
C GLU A 78 18.35 2.24 3.74
N ILE A 79 17.05 2.54 3.60
CA ILE A 79 16.15 1.73 2.76
C ILE A 79 16.54 1.82 1.29
N TYR A 80 16.92 3.01 0.80
CA TYR A 80 17.43 3.19 -0.56
C TYR A 80 18.62 2.27 -0.82
N THR A 81 19.64 2.36 0.04
CA THR A 81 20.87 1.57 -0.11
C THR A 81 20.55 0.08 -0.05
N PHE A 82 19.71 -0.36 0.89
CA PHE A 82 19.30 -1.76 0.98
C PHE A 82 18.58 -2.23 -0.29
N LEU A 83 17.60 -1.47 -0.77
CA LEU A 83 16.82 -1.84 -1.95
C LEU A 83 17.69 -1.92 -3.21
N VAL A 84 18.48 -0.89 -3.47
CA VAL A 84 19.25 -0.76 -4.71
C VAL A 84 20.49 -1.67 -4.73
N THR A 85 21.22 -1.78 -3.64
CA THR A 85 22.50 -2.52 -3.64
C THR A 85 22.37 -3.98 -3.25
N THR A 86 21.30 -4.34 -2.54
CA THR A 86 21.15 -5.69 -1.95
C THR A 86 19.87 -6.36 -2.42
N TYR A 87 18.70 -5.77 -2.17
CA TYR A 87 17.43 -6.45 -2.35
C TYR A 87 17.07 -6.69 -3.81
N LEU A 88 16.97 -5.64 -4.62
CA LEU A 88 16.57 -5.74 -6.02
C LEU A 88 17.49 -6.66 -6.85
N PRO A 89 18.82 -6.47 -6.87
CA PRO A 89 19.70 -7.34 -7.66
C PRO A 89 19.73 -8.80 -7.19
N GLN A 90 19.51 -9.07 -5.90
CA GLN A 90 19.45 -10.45 -5.39
C GLN A 90 18.08 -11.09 -5.61
N ARG A 91 16.98 -10.37 -5.34
CA ARG A 91 15.61 -10.89 -5.40
C ARG A 91 15.13 -11.04 -6.84
N TYR A 92 15.44 -10.07 -7.71
CA TYR A 92 14.96 -9.98 -9.08
C TYR A 92 16.11 -9.86 -10.09
N PRO A 93 17.03 -10.84 -10.14
CA PRO A 93 18.23 -10.74 -10.98
C PRO A 93 17.93 -10.67 -12.49
N THR A 94 16.75 -11.09 -12.93
CA THR A 94 16.29 -10.97 -14.33
C THR A 94 15.79 -9.57 -14.69
N MET A 95 15.50 -8.73 -13.70
CA MET A 95 14.99 -7.36 -13.88
C MET A 95 16.02 -6.31 -13.45
N PHE A 96 16.86 -6.62 -12.48
CA PHE A 96 17.83 -5.68 -11.92
C PHE A 96 19.23 -6.30 -11.89
N THR A 97 20.20 -5.61 -12.50
CA THR A 97 21.60 -6.07 -12.56
C THR A 97 22.54 -4.93 -12.20
N LEU A 98 23.51 -5.20 -11.33
CA LEU A 98 24.60 -4.25 -11.08
C LEU A 98 25.51 -4.20 -12.30
N GLN A 99 25.38 -3.15 -13.11
CA GLN A 99 26.19 -2.95 -14.30
C GLN A 99 27.61 -2.48 -13.94
N SER A 100 27.73 -1.76 -12.82
CA SER A 100 29.00 -1.32 -12.24
C SER A 100 28.86 -1.18 -10.72
N PRO A 101 29.95 -0.98 -9.97
CA PRO A 101 29.85 -0.70 -8.53
C PRO A 101 29.00 0.55 -8.19
N SER A 102 28.82 1.47 -9.14
CA SER A 102 28.12 2.74 -8.95
C SER A 102 26.68 2.74 -9.49
N HIS A 103 26.26 1.76 -10.28
CA HIS A 103 24.94 1.76 -10.92
C HIS A 103 24.26 0.39 -10.97
N LEU A 104 22.98 0.38 -10.58
CA LEU A 104 22.03 -0.70 -10.81
C LEU A 104 21.22 -0.39 -12.07
N LEU A 105 21.19 -1.32 -13.02
CA LEU A 105 20.34 -1.25 -14.20
C LEU A 105 19.00 -1.91 -13.91
N ASN A 106 17.91 -1.17 -14.11
CA ASN A 106 16.56 -1.71 -14.29
C ASN A 106 16.37 -2.08 -15.76
N ILE A 107 16.43 -3.38 -16.07
CA ILE A 107 16.38 -3.93 -17.42
C ILE A 107 15.02 -3.64 -18.07
N ALA A 108 13.93 -3.71 -17.30
CA ALA A 108 12.57 -3.54 -17.81
C ALA A 108 12.31 -2.11 -18.32
N THR A 109 13.00 -1.11 -17.76
CA THR A 109 12.84 0.31 -18.15
C THR A 109 14.07 0.90 -18.83
N ASN A 110 15.18 0.14 -18.90
CA ASN A 110 16.49 0.59 -19.33
C ASN A 110 16.99 1.86 -18.60
N LYS A 111 16.62 2.01 -17.32
CA LYS A 111 17.04 3.13 -16.46
C LYS A 111 18.11 2.69 -15.47
N LEU A 112 19.00 3.61 -15.13
CA LEU A 112 20.05 3.40 -14.13
C LEU A 112 19.67 4.06 -12.81
N LEU A 113 19.92 3.36 -11.70
CA LEU A 113 19.88 3.91 -10.35
C LEU A 113 21.31 3.98 -9.79
N PRO A 114 21.73 5.10 -9.19
CA PRO A 114 23.00 5.15 -8.48
C PRO A 114 22.96 4.22 -7.26
N THR A 115 24.05 3.51 -6.99
CA THR A 115 24.14 2.60 -5.81
C THR A 115 24.31 3.36 -4.49
N SER A 116 24.71 4.63 -4.56
CA SER A 116 24.72 5.56 -3.43
C SER A 116 23.44 6.41 -3.46
N PRO A 117 22.78 6.63 -2.30
CA PRO A 117 21.62 7.50 -2.25
C PRO A 117 21.99 8.94 -2.67
N PRO A 118 21.14 9.62 -3.46
CA PRO A 118 21.28 11.04 -3.75
C PRO A 118 21.41 11.90 -2.48
N GLN A 119 22.02 13.08 -2.61
CA GLN A 119 22.12 14.04 -1.50
C GLN A 119 20.74 14.58 -1.09
N ASP A 120 19.86 14.81 -2.07
CA ASP A 120 18.48 15.19 -1.81
C ASP A 120 17.65 13.92 -1.50
N PRO A 121 17.07 13.80 -0.29
CA PRO A 121 16.23 12.65 0.05
C PRO A 121 14.98 12.55 -0.83
N ILE A 122 14.45 13.66 -1.37
CA ILE A 122 13.29 13.61 -2.27
C ILE A 122 13.67 12.94 -3.59
N GLU A 123 14.86 13.21 -4.12
CA GLU A 123 15.37 12.53 -5.31
C GLU A 123 15.60 11.03 -5.04
N ALA A 124 16.08 10.67 -3.84
CA ALA A 124 16.20 9.26 -3.44
C ALA A 124 14.83 8.56 -3.44
N LEU A 125 13.80 9.19 -2.88
CA LEU A 125 12.42 8.67 -2.86
C LEU A 125 11.83 8.57 -4.28
N HIS A 126 12.07 9.58 -5.12
CA HIS A 126 11.62 9.60 -6.50
C HIS A 126 12.24 8.47 -7.32
N LEU A 127 13.55 8.24 -7.19
CA LEU A 127 14.22 7.12 -7.87
C LEU A 127 13.67 5.76 -7.43
N LEU A 128 13.32 5.59 -6.15
CA LEU A 128 12.65 4.38 -5.68
C LEU A 128 11.24 4.28 -6.27
N SER A 129 10.45 5.35 -6.23
CA SER A 129 9.05 5.32 -6.69
C SER A 129 8.93 5.02 -8.19
N VAL A 130 9.87 5.47 -9.02
CA VAL A 130 9.85 5.21 -10.48
C VAL A 130 10.63 3.95 -10.89
N ASN A 131 11.03 3.11 -9.94
CA ASN A 131 11.63 1.79 -10.19
C ASN A 131 11.03 0.67 -9.33
N ILE A 132 10.21 1.00 -8.35
CA ILE A 132 9.61 0.09 -7.39
C ILE A 132 8.15 0.49 -7.25
N ASP A 133 7.26 -0.47 -7.44
CA ASP A 133 5.82 -0.27 -7.47
C ASP A 133 5.17 -0.48 -6.10
N GLU A 134 5.89 -0.03 -5.07
CA GLU A 134 5.43 -0.02 -3.69
C GLU A 134 5.40 1.42 -3.20
N ASP A 135 4.32 1.77 -2.53
CA ASP A 135 4.32 2.91 -1.63
C ASP A 135 5.04 2.53 -0.34
N PHE A 136 5.86 3.43 0.19
CA PHE A 136 6.62 3.21 1.42
C PHE A 136 6.25 4.29 2.42
N LEU A 137 5.53 3.92 3.48
CA LEU A 137 5.25 4.82 4.60
C LEU A 137 6.29 4.55 5.69
N MET A 138 7.09 5.57 6.01
CA MET A 138 8.28 5.43 6.84
C MET A 138 8.09 6.16 8.17
N LEU A 139 8.09 5.40 9.25
CA LEU A 139 7.81 5.90 10.59
C LEU A 139 9.03 5.76 11.51
N LEU A 140 9.25 6.78 12.34
CA LEU A 140 10.22 6.75 13.44
C LEU A 140 9.48 6.94 14.77
N PRO A 141 10.12 6.60 15.91
CA PRO A 141 9.61 7.02 17.22
C PRO A 141 9.27 8.51 17.22
N ALA A 142 8.11 8.86 17.77
CA ALA A 142 7.69 10.25 17.83
C ALA A 142 8.69 11.06 18.69
N PRO A 143 8.91 12.36 18.40
CA PRO A 143 9.90 13.17 19.12
C PRO A 143 9.68 13.26 20.64
N ASP A 144 8.44 13.11 21.10
CA ASP A 144 8.09 13.11 22.53
C ASP A 144 8.21 11.74 23.20
N GLY A 145 8.70 10.73 22.48
CA GLY A 145 8.89 9.36 22.96
C GLY A 145 7.60 8.54 23.05
N ASP A 146 6.45 9.12 22.68
CA ASP A 146 5.15 8.44 22.75
C ASP A 146 4.66 8.04 21.35
N GLY A 147 4.89 6.77 21.01
CA GLY A 147 4.43 6.15 19.77
C GLY A 147 5.35 6.40 18.58
N TYR A 148 4.78 6.32 17.38
CA TYR A 148 5.49 6.51 16.11
C TYR A 148 4.79 7.57 15.28
N SER A 149 5.55 8.38 14.55
CA SER A 149 5.03 9.35 13.59
C SER A 149 5.55 9.11 12.18
N LEU A 150 4.76 9.50 11.19
CA LEU A 150 5.10 9.41 9.77
C LEU A 150 6.11 10.49 9.42
N GLN A 151 7.33 10.10 9.05
CA GLN A 151 8.46 11.04 8.93
C GLN A 151 8.96 11.16 7.49
N SER A 152 8.70 10.15 6.67
CA SER A 152 8.91 10.19 5.24
C SER A 152 7.95 9.23 4.55
N PHE A 153 7.66 9.47 3.28
CA PHE A 153 6.92 8.52 2.48
C PHE A 153 7.15 8.67 0.98
N ILE A 154 6.92 7.54 0.29
CA ILE A 154 6.44 7.47 -1.08
C ILE A 154 4.98 7.04 -0.97
N TRP A 155 4.05 7.87 -1.42
CA TRP A 155 2.62 7.59 -1.34
C TRP A 155 1.93 8.04 -2.62
N CYS A 156 2.09 7.25 -3.69
CA CYS A 156 1.50 7.53 -5.00
C CYS A 156 0.03 7.13 -5.07
N TYR A 157 -0.41 6.16 -4.27
CA TYR A 157 -1.77 5.65 -4.32
C TYR A 157 -2.55 5.94 -3.03
N PRO A 158 -2.58 7.19 -2.52
CA PRO A 158 -3.31 7.52 -1.31
C PRO A 158 -4.81 7.35 -1.54
N VAL A 159 -5.54 7.13 -0.44
CA VAL A 159 -6.97 6.83 -0.48
C VAL A 159 -7.75 8.01 0.08
N GLY A 160 -8.15 8.91 -0.82
CA GLY A 160 -9.09 9.99 -0.53
C GLY A 160 -8.59 11.10 0.41
N PHE A 161 -7.31 11.42 0.35
CA PHE A 161 -6.71 12.57 1.02
C PHE A 161 -5.39 12.99 0.37
N ASP A 162 -5.01 14.26 0.56
CA ASP A 162 -3.65 14.73 0.28
C ASP A 162 -2.64 14.07 1.22
N ALA A 163 -1.70 13.30 0.67
CA ALA A 163 -0.68 12.58 1.44
C ALA A 163 0.17 13.54 2.30
N GLY A 164 0.42 14.76 1.81
CA GLY A 164 1.17 15.81 2.51
C GLY A 164 0.60 16.13 3.89
N SER A 165 -0.74 16.15 4.01
CA SER A 165 -1.45 16.40 5.27
C SER A 165 -1.15 15.41 6.40
N LYS A 166 -0.55 14.24 6.09
CA LYS A 166 -0.22 13.21 7.08
C LYS A 166 1.21 13.28 7.60
N LEU A 167 2.08 14.07 6.97
CA LEU A 167 3.48 14.18 7.37
C LEU A 167 3.59 14.71 8.80
N GLY A 168 4.43 14.07 9.62
CA GLY A 168 4.69 14.43 11.02
C GLY A 168 3.64 13.95 12.01
N LEU A 169 2.45 13.55 11.56
CA LEU A 169 1.40 13.05 12.44
C LEU A 169 1.81 11.73 13.09
N LYS A 170 1.43 11.56 14.35
CA LYS A 170 1.50 10.25 15.01
C LYS A 170 0.50 9.29 14.37
N LEU A 171 0.80 8.01 14.47
CA LEU A 171 -0.06 6.93 13.94
C LEU A 171 -1.51 7.09 14.42
N ARG A 172 -1.74 7.34 15.71
CA ARG A 172 -3.07 7.59 16.27
C ARG A 172 -3.76 8.86 15.75
N GLU A 173 -2.98 9.88 15.38
CA GLU A 173 -3.53 11.14 14.88
C GLU A 173 -3.94 11.03 13.42
N ALA A 174 -3.11 10.39 12.61
CA ALA A 174 -3.41 10.10 11.21
C ALA A 174 -4.68 9.27 11.05
N HIS A 175 -4.96 8.39 12.02
CA HIS A 175 -6.12 7.48 12.05
C HIS A 175 -7.34 8.02 12.83
N LYS A 176 -7.32 9.26 13.36
CA LYS A 176 -8.50 9.87 14.01
C LYS A 176 -9.80 9.76 13.20
N PRO A 177 -9.79 9.92 11.85
CA PRO A 177 -11.00 9.82 11.04
C PRO A 177 -11.52 8.38 10.84
N VAL A 178 -10.72 7.37 11.19
CA VAL A 178 -11.09 5.96 11.02
C VAL A 178 -12.00 5.55 12.18
N PRO A 179 -13.24 5.11 11.90
CA PRO A 179 -14.19 4.81 12.96
C PRO A 179 -13.71 3.61 13.79
N GLU A 180 -14.04 3.63 15.08
CA GLU A 180 -13.67 2.61 16.07
C GLU A 180 -12.16 2.31 16.20
N TYR A 181 -11.27 3.08 15.54
CA TYR A 181 -9.81 2.85 15.56
C TYR A 181 -9.25 2.93 16.99
N LYS A 182 -9.66 3.97 17.73
CA LYS A 182 -9.16 4.23 19.09
C LYS A 182 -9.49 3.07 20.03
N GLU A 183 -10.72 2.56 19.94
CA GLU A 183 -11.25 1.53 20.82
C GLU A 183 -10.77 0.12 20.43
N LYS A 184 -10.56 -0.15 19.14
CA LYS A 184 -10.31 -1.51 18.64
C LYS A 184 -8.86 -1.76 18.20
N LEU A 185 -8.15 -0.75 17.69
CA LEU A 185 -6.84 -0.93 17.07
C LEU A 185 -5.70 -0.23 17.79
N GLN A 186 -5.89 1.02 18.22
CA GLN A 186 -4.79 1.89 18.66
C GLN A 186 -3.84 1.19 19.63
N GLY A 187 -4.35 0.64 20.73
CA GLY A 187 -3.51 -0.01 21.74
C GLY A 187 -2.76 -1.25 21.21
N SER A 188 -3.35 -2.02 20.31
CA SER A 188 -2.69 -3.17 19.68
C SER A 188 -1.61 -2.74 18.69
N MET A 189 -1.87 -1.68 17.93
CA MET A 189 -0.99 -1.12 16.93
C MET A 189 0.24 -0.48 17.58
N ASP A 190 0.04 0.36 18.60
CA ASP A 190 1.12 0.99 19.37
C ASP A 190 2.07 -0.06 19.97
N ARG A 191 1.51 -1.10 20.61
CA ARG A 191 2.31 -2.21 21.16
C ARG A 191 3.07 -2.98 20.09
N TYR A 192 2.45 -3.23 18.93
CA TYR A 192 3.08 -4.00 17.87
C TYR A 192 4.25 -3.24 17.24
N PHE A 193 4.07 -1.95 16.93
CA PHE A 193 5.14 -1.11 16.39
C PHE A 193 6.33 -1.00 17.35
N GLY A 194 6.07 -0.90 18.66
CA GLY A 194 7.09 -0.90 19.70
C GLY A 194 7.88 -2.21 19.80
N LYS A 195 7.24 -3.35 19.52
CA LYS A 195 7.84 -4.70 19.62
C LYS A 195 8.33 -5.28 18.29
N LEU A 196 8.19 -4.56 17.18
CA LEU A 196 8.61 -5.09 15.88
C LEU A 196 10.14 -5.18 15.82
N GLU A 197 10.63 -6.42 15.81
CA GLU A 197 12.06 -6.73 15.74
C GLU A 197 12.57 -6.73 14.30
N VAL A 198 13.85 -6.40 14.13
CA VAL A 198 14.56 -6.52 12.85
C VAL A 198 14.54 -7.97 12.39
N GLY A 199 14.26 -8.19 11.11
CA GLY A 199 14.17 -9.53 10.52
C GLY A 199 12.76 -10.14 10.56
N ARG A 200 11.87 -9.60 11.40
CA ARG A 200 10.46 -9.96 11.36
C ARG A 200 9.73 -9.12 10.31
N VAL A 201 9.02 -9.81 9.42
CA VAL A 201 8.12 -9.20 8.44
C VAL A 201 6.72 -9.76 8.65
N VAL A 202 5.73 -8.88 8.65
CA VAL A 202 4.32 -9.28 8.63
C VAL A 202 3.62 -8.64 7.46
N TYR A 203 2.53 -9.25 7.03
CA TYR A 203 1.64 -8.65 6.04
C TYR A 203 0.18 -8.73 6.47
N ARG A 204 -0.63 -7.87 5.88
CA ARG A 204 -2.09 -7.93 5.90
C ARG A 204 -2.63 -7.51 4.54
N VAL A 205 -3.88 -7.84 4.28
CA VAL A 205 -4.60 -7.33 3.10
C VAL A 205 -5.76 -6.49 3.60
N ASN A 206 -5.93 -5.32 3.00
CA ASN A 206 -7.14 -4.50 3.11
C ASN A 206 -7.82 -4.50 1.74
N TRP A 207 -9.16 -4.40 1.71
CA TRP A 207 -9.89 -4.29 0.45
C TRP A 207 -11.01 -3.27 0.53
N ALA A 208 -11.38 -2.69 -0.60
CA ALA A 208 -12.52 -1.79 -0.78
C ALA A 208 -13.07 -1.96 -2.22
N ILE A 209 -14.22 -1.35 -2.50
CA ILE A 209 -14.70 -1.20 -3.88
C ILE A 209 -14.28 0.19 -4.39
N ALA A 210 -13.63 0.21 -5.55
CA ALA A 210 -13.40 1.42 -6.34
C ALA A 210 -14.51 1.53 -7.40
N THR A 211 -14.97 2.75 -7.66
CA THR A 211 -15.98 3.03 -8.70
C THR A 211 -15.36 3.54 -10.01
N ASN A 212 -14.05 3.48 -10.13
CA ASN A 212 -13.27 3.68 -11.35
C ASN A 212 -11.91 2.95 -11.21
N ASP A 213 -11.10 3.00 -12.26
CA ASP A 213 -9.80 2.34 -12.38
C ASP A 213 -8.59 3.20 -11.96
N SER A 214 -8.82 4.40 -11.41
CA SER A 214 -7.74 5.29 -11.02
C SER A 214 -6.96 4.74 -9.82
N LEU A 215 -5.63 4.76 -9.93
CA LEU A 215 -4.73 4.35 -8.84
C LEU A 215 -4.57 5.45 -7.78
N CYS A 216 -4.75 6.71 -8.17
CA CYS A 216 -4.71 7.90 -7.32
C CYS A 216 -5.99 8.72 -7.51
N GLU A 217 -6.78 8.86 -6.45
CA GLU A 217 -8.02 9.65 -6.49
C GLU A 217 -7.94 10.79 -5.48
N ASP A 218 -8.08 12.02 -6.00
CA ASP A 218 -8.46 13.18 -5.20
C ASP A 218 -9.97 13.11 -4.93
N GLY A 219 -10.36 13.21 -3.66
CA GLY A 219 -11.78 13.24 -3.26
C GLY A 219 -12.18 12.12 -2.30
N GLU A 220 -13.47 11.89 -2.15
CA GLU A 220 -13.98 11.04 -1.07
C GLU A 220 -13.93 9.55 -1.43
N TYR A 221 -12.84 8.88 -1.06
CA TYR A 221 -12.79 7.41 -1.06
C TYR A 221 -13.37 6.80 0.24
N HIS A 222 -13.63 7.65 1.23
CA HIS A 222 -14.30 7.31 2.49
C HIS A 222 -15.51 8.21 2.72
N LEU A 223 -16.57 7.66 3.30
CA LEU A 223 -17.71 8.44 3.79
C LEU A 223 -17.63 8.53 5.31
N TYR A 224 -17.32 9.72 5.81
CA TYR A 224 -17.23 10.01 7.24
C TYR A 224 -18.62 10.27 7.85
N GLU A 225 -18.68 10.29 9.18
CA GLU A 225 -19.90 10.59 9.92
C GLU A 225 -20.39 12.01 9.59
N GLY A 226 -21.71 12.17 9.42
CA GLY A 226 -22.35 13.46 9.14
C GLY A 226 -22.36 13.90 7.67
N GLN A 227 -21.65 13.21 6.76
CA GLN A 227 -21.69 13.55 5.33
C GLN A 227 -23.00 13.06 4.69
N GLU A 228 -23.70 13.89 3.92
CA GLU A 228 -24.85 13.39 3.17
C GLU A 228 -24.41 12.54 1.98
N VAL A 229 -25.21 11.55 1.62
CA VAL A 229 -24.90 10.61 0.53
C VAL A 229 -26.09 10.56 -0.40
N SER A 230 -25.90 10.97 -1.64
CA SER A 230 -26.86 10.67 -2.69
C SER A 230 -26.69 9.22 -3.14
N THR A 231 -27.74 8.43 -2.96
CA THR A 231 -27.82 7.06 -3.48
C THR A 231 -28.18 7.01 -4.97
N GLU A 232 -28.49 8.16 -5.58
CA GLU A 232 -28.77 8.31 -7.02
C GLU A 232 -27.49 8.48 -7.86
N THR A 233 -26.31 8.19 -7.29
CA THR A 233 -25.06 8.35 -8.02
C THR A 233 -25.00 7.38 -9.19
N ASP A 234 -24.78 7.90 -10.40
CA ASP A 234 -24.64 7.08 -11.59
C ASP A 234 -23.26 6.42 -11.62
N ILE A 235 -23.19 5.23 -11.00
CA ILE A 235 -22.01 4.37 -11.01
C ILE A 235 -22.07 3.49 -12.25
N ASP A 236 -21.04 3.59 -13.09
CA ASP A 236 -20.76 2.65 -14.16
C ASP A 236 -20.18 1.36 -13.57
N ILE A 237 -21.04 0.34 -13.50
CA ILE A 237 -20.67 -0.95 -12.92
C ILE A 237 -19.55 -1.67 -13.69
N SER A 238 -19.40 -1.38 -14.99
CA SER A 238 -18.35 -1.95 -15.81
C SER A 238 -16.96 -1.39 -15.47
N ASN A 239 -16.93 -0.22 -14.82
CA ASN A 239 -15.73 0.42 -14.30
C ASN A 239 -15.63 0.32 -12.76
N CYS A 240 -16.27 -0.68 -12.14
CA CYS A 240 -16.09 -0.97 -10.73
C CYS A 240 -15.05 -2.06 -10.50
N TRP A 241 -14.25 -1.88 -9.45
CA TRP A 241 -13.10 -2.72 -9.15
C TRP A 241 -13.07 -3.11 -7.67
N VAL A 242 -12.54 -4.29 -7.37
CA VAL A 242 -12.06 -4.60 -6.03
C VAL A 242 -10.65 -4.05 -5.91
N ARG A 243 -10.50 -3.04 -5.06
CA ARG A 243 -9.22 -2.47 -4.67
C ARG A 243 -8.65 -3.26 -3.50
N CYS A 244 -7.50 -3.90 -3.67
CA CYS A 244 -6.80 -4.59 -2.60
C CYS A 244 -5.41 -3.99 -2.35
N GLU A 245 -5.11 -3.75 -1.08
CA GLU A 245 -3.81 -3.28 -0.62
C GLU A 245 -3.10 -4.40 0.12
N LEU A 246 -2.00 -4.89 -0.46
CA LEU A 246 -1.07 -5.76 0.24
C LEU A 246 -0.12 -4.89 1.05
N GLN A 247 -0.30 -4.88 2.36
CA GLN A 247 0.49 -4.07 3.28
C GLN A 247 1.51 -4.97 3.98
N THR A 248 2.80 -4.66 3.84
CA THR A 248 3.89 -5.34 4.56
C THR A 248 4.55 -4.39 5.55
N LEU A 249 4.82 -4.88 6.77
CA LEU A 249 5.41 -4.08 7.84
C LEU A 249 6.69 -4.75 8.36
N PHE A 250 7.79 -3.99 8.34
CA PHE A 250 9.11 -4.45 8.78
C PHE A 250 9.94 -3.32 9.42
N ALA A 251 11.00 -3.70 10.14
CA ALA A 251 11.91 -2.77 10.81
C ALA A 251 13.30 -2.74 10.15
N LEU A 252 13.87 -1.54 10.05
CA LEU A 252 15.23 -1.31 9.56
C LEU A 252 16.27 -1.44 10.69
N PRO A 253 17.43 -2.08 10.44
CA PRO A 253 18.42 -2.37 11.47
C PRO A 253 19.21 -1.17 12.00
N LYS A 254 19.50 -0.14 11.18
CA LYS A 254 20.38 0.97 11.57
C LYS A 254 19.59 2.15 12.12
N SER A 255 18.59 2.62 11.37
CA SER A 255 17.73 3.74 11.77
C SER A 255 16.69 3.36 12.80
N GLY A 256 16.37 2.06 12.94
CA GLY A 256 15.23 1.61 13.72
C GLY A 256 13.88 1.97 13.08
N GLY A 257 13.88 2.50 11.85
CA GLY A 257 12.68 2.87 11.12
C GLY A 257 11.69 1.72 10.94
N ARG A 258 10.39 2.04 10.95
CA ARG A 258 9.30 1.11 10.62
C ARG A 258 8.79 1.45 9.23
N ILE A 259 8.83 0.46 8.35
CA ILE A 259 8.44 0.61 6.96
C ILE A 259 7.15 -0.16 6.75
N LEU A 260 6.09 0.56 6.42
CA LEU A 260 4.86 -0.01 5.88
C LEU A 260 4.94 0.12 4.36
N SER A 261 5.28 -0.98 3.67
CA SER A 261 5.19 -1.07 2.22
C SER A 261 3.75 -1.42 1.82
N VAL A 262 3.23 -0.77 0.79
CA VAL A 262 1.88 -1.00 0.26
C VAL A 262 1.97 -1.25 -1.24
N HIS A 263 1.57 -2.45 -1.66
CA HIS A 263 1.36 -2.78 -3.06
C HIS A 263 -0.13 -2.81 -3.37
N LEU A 264 -0.55 -2.12 -4.43
CA LEU A 264 -1.93 -1.94 -4.80
C LEU A 264 -2.32 -2.85 -5.97
N TYR A 265 -3.40 -3.61 -5.80
CA TYR A 265 -4.03 -4.36 -6.88
C TYR A 265 -5.45 -3.83 -7.13
N LEU A 266 -5.80 -3.67 -8.40
CA LEU A 266 -7.17 -3.46 -8.85
C LEU A 266 -7.63 -4.67 -9.67
N TYR A 267 -8.77 -5.25 -9.30
CA TYR A 267 -9.39 -6.35 -10.02
C TYR A 267 -10.77 -5.93 -10.51
N PRO A 268 -11.09 -6.05 -11.81
CA PRO A 268 -12.43 -5.74 -12.30
C PRO A 268 -13.48 -6.56 -11.55
N LEU A 269 -14.66 -6.00 -11.26
CA LEU A 269 -15.75 -6.80 -10.70
C LEU A 269 -16.15 -7.97 -11.60
N GLN A 270 -16.05 -7.79 -12.92
CA GLN A 270 -16.28 -8.86 -13.89
C GLN A 270 -15.36 -10.06 -13.61
N GLN A 271 -14.09 -9.83 -13.27
CA GLN A 271 -13.17 -10.91 -12.92
C GLN A 271 -13.64 -11.68 -11.68
N ILE A 272 -14.10 -10.98 -10.62
CA ILE A 272 -14.61 -11.63 -9.40
C ILE A 272 -15.82 -12.51 -9.72
N LYS A 273 -16.70 -12.01 -10.59
CA LYS A 273 -17.88 -12.73 -11.07
C LYS A 273 -17.50 -13.98 -11.87
N ASP A 274 -16.60 -13.84 -12.84
CA ASP A 274 -16.14 -14.93 -13.70
C ASP A 274 -15.42 -16.04 -12.91
N GLU A 275 -14.79 -15.67 -11.79
CA GLU A 275 -14.15 -16.61 -10.86
C GLU A 275 -15.14 -17.31 -9.90
N GLY A 276 -16.43 -16.99 -9.97
CA GLY A 276 -17.46 -17.58 -9.11
C GLY A 276 -17.46 -17.06 -7.67
N LEU A 277 -16.78 -15.95 -7.39
CA LEU A 277 -16.64 -15.36 -6.06
C LEU A 277 -17.71 -14.29 -5.77
N GLY A 278 -18.71 -14.16 -6.64
CA GLY A 278 -19.75 -13.13 -6.54
C GLY A 278 -20.53 -13.18 -5.22
N GLU A 279 -21.01 -14.35 -4.81
CA GLU A 279 -21.76 -14.47 -3.55
C GLU A 279 -20.86 -14.25 -2.33
N GLU A 280 -19.61 -14.73 -2.36
CA GLU A 280 -18.65 -14.52 -1.26
C GLU A 280 -18.35 -13.02 -1.06
N LEU A 281 -18.20 -12.26 -2.16
CA LEU A 281 -18.05 -10.81 -2.08
C LEU A 281 -19.35 -10.14 -1.59
N CYS A 282 -20.53 -10.57 -2.04
CA CYS A 282 -21.81 -10.06 -1.53
C CYS A 282 -21.95 -10.27 -0.01
N GLU A 283 -21.65 -11.47 0.49
CA GLU A 283 -21.64 -11.77 1.93
C GLU A 283 -20.64 -10.89 2.69
N ALA A 284 -19.48 -10.60 2.10
CA ALA A 284 -18.49 -9.73 2.72
C ALA A 284 -18.91 -8.25 2.73
N ILE A 285 -19.63 -7.79 1.70
CA ILE A 285 -20.23 -6.45 1.65
C ILE A 285 -21.29 -6.31 2.75
N ASP A 286 -22.21 -7.26 2.85
CA ASP A 286 -23.23 -7.29 3.91
C ASP A 286 -22.57 -7.42 5.29
N GLY A 287 -21.48 -8.19 5.35
CA GLY A 287 -20.61 -8.39 6.50
C GLY A 287 -19.94 -7.13 7.03
N LEU A 288 -19.86 -6.03 6.27
CA LEU A 288 -19.35 -4.74 6.76
C LEU A 288 -20.21 -4.14 7.88
N LYS A 289 -21.52 -4.44 7.90
CA LYS A 289 -22.42 -4.07 9.01
C LYS A 289 -22.37 -5.05 10.17
N LEU A 290 -21.72 -6.20 9.99
CA LEU A 290 -21.66 -7.30 10.94
C LEU A 290 -20.28 -7.36 11.58
N GLY A 291 -20.20 -7.78 12.84
CA GLY A 291 -18.93 -7.92 13.57
C GLY A 291 -18.69 -6.78 14.57
N ASN A 292 -17.45 -6.31 14.70
CA ASN A 292 -17.04 -5.43 15.82
C ASN A 292 -16.88 -3.94 15.47
N ALA A 293 -17.08 -3.55 14.21
CA ALA A 293 -16.91 -2.18 13.72
C ALA A 293 -17.92 -1.87 12.57
N PRO A 294 -19.23 -1.84 12.86
CA PRO A 294 -20.28 -1.70 11.84
C PRO A 294 -20.23 -0.36 11.09
N SER A 295 -19.58 0.67 11.63
CA SER A 295 -19.40 1.96 10.94
C SER A 295 -18.52 1.83 9.70
N PHE A 296 -17.78 0.72 9.54
CA PHE A 296 -16.98 0.45 8.34
C PHE A 296 -17.81 0.27 7.07
N TRP A 297 -19.07 -0.15 7.17
CA TRP A 297 -19.97 -0.15 6.03
C TRP A 297 -20.07 1.24 5.41
N ARG A 298 -20.27 2.26 6.26
CA ARG A 298 -20.31 3.65 5.82
C ARG A 298 -18.93 4.14 5.41
N TYR A 299 -17.91 3.95 6.25
CA TYR A 299 -16.55 4.41 5.97
C TYR A 299 -15.95 3.85 4.66
N LYS A 300 -16.30 2.62 4.26
CA LYS A 300 -15.93 2.04 2.94
C LYS A 300 -16.86 2.43 1.78
N ARG A 301 -17.72 3.42 2.00
CA ARG A 301 -18.68 3.97 1.02
C ARG A 301 -19.73 3.00 0.49
N ALA A 302 -19.98 1.87 1.17
CA ALA A 302 -20.96 0.89 0.73
C ALA A 302 -22.37 1.45 0.43
N PRO A 303 -22.91 2.48 1.14
CA PRO A 303 -24.20 3.07 0.76
C PRO A 303 -24.30 3.54 -0.69
N VAL A 304 -23.17 3.90 -1.32
CA VAL A 304 -23.12 4.45 -2.68
C VAL A 304 -23.21 3.33 -3.73
N TRP A 305 -22.46 2.25 -3.54
CA TRP A 305 -22.21 1.25 -4.60
C TRP A 305 -22.83 -0.12 -4.33
N GLN A 306 -23.19 -0.48 -3.10
CA GLN A 306 -23.46 -1.88 -2.73
C GLN A 306 -24.60 -2.54 -3.51
N GLU A 307 -25.69 -1.82 -3.83
CA GLU A 307 -26.86 -2.44 -4.45
C GLU A 307 -26.55 -2.80 -5.92
N LYS A 308 -26.01 -1.85 -6.68
CA LYS A 308 -25.55 -2.07 -8.07
C LYS A 308 -24.47 -3.17 -8.14
N VAL A 309 -23.54 -3.17 -7.19
CA VAL A 309 -22.47 -4.19 -7.11
C VAL A 309 -23.04 -5.58 -6.84
N LYS A 310 -23.91 -5.73 -5.85
CA LYS A 310 -24.51 -7.03 -5.51
C LYS A 310 -25.44 -7.54 -6.63
N GLU A 311 -26.20 -6.66 -7.27
CA GLU A 311 -27.05 -7.01 -8.42
C GLU A 311 -26.20 -7.57 -9.57
N PHE A 312 -25.12 -6.87 -9.93
CA PHE A 312 -24.22 -7.33 -10.98
C PHE A 312 -23.53 -8.67 -10.66
N LEU A 313 -23.11 -8.88 -9.42
CA LEU A 313 -22.41 -10.11 -9.01
C LEU A 313 -23.34 -11.33 -8.96
N ARG A 314 -24.65 -11.13 -8.77
CA ARG A 314 -25.65 -12.22 -8.65
C ARG A 314 -26.43 -12.50 -9.94
N GLY A 315 -26.55 -11.51 -10.83
CA GLY A 315 -27.17 -11.68 -12.16
C GLY A 315 -26.28 -12.48 -13.10
#